data_AF-A0A7V3T8U9-F1
#
_entry.id   AF-A0A7V3T8U9-F1
#
_cell.length_a   1.000
_cell.length_b   1.000
_cell.length_c   1.000
_cell.angle_alpha   90.00
_cell.angle_beta   90.00
_cell.angle_gamma   90.00
#
_symmetry.space_group_name_H-M   'P 1'
#
loop_
_entity.id
_entity.type
_entity.pdbx_description
1 polymer ?
#
loop_
_entity_poly.entity_id
_entity_poly.type
_entity_poly.pdbx_seq_one_letter_code
_entity_poly.pdbx_strand_id
1 'polypeptide(L)'
;MTDLAALRAALQLQWALGQEILALVQREHLALTEPGQRSGSAFEFFRQRLHLLPRLEEAVAALRRHRAAWQQLSPALRRSDPEIGALLRANEDLIFRILLLDRENQQLRLRHGLLTVRAESHPHSNRSTSGQFSALA
;
A
#
# COMPACT_ATOMS: atom_id res chain seq x y z
N MET A 1 -4.61 -15.84 -24.60
CA MET A 1 -6.00 -15.88 -24.09
C MET A 1 -5.93 -15.62 -22.59
N THR A 2 -6.68 -14.65 -22.06
CA THR A 2 -6.70 -14.36 -20.61
C THR A 2 -7.50 -15.46 -19.92
N ASP A 3 -6.86 -16.23 -19.04
CA ASP A 3 -7.56 -17.18 -18.18
C ASP A 3 -8.35 -16.42 -17.10
N LEU A 4 -9.68 -16.48 -17.20
CA LEU A 4 -10.59 -15.78 -16.31
C LEU A 4 -10.54 -16.32 -14.86
N ALA A 5 -10.29 -17.63 -14.70
CA ALA A 5 -10.20 -18.24 -13.38
C ALA A 5 -8.91 -17.78 -12.67
N ALA A 6 -7.79 -17.77 -13.39
CA ALA A 6 -6.52 -17.25 -12.85
C ALA A 6 -6.61 -15.75 -12.51
N LEU A 7 -7.26 -14.96 -13.37
CA LEU A 7 -7.49 -13.53 -13.14
C LEU A 7 -8.33 -13.29 -11.87
N ARG A 8 -9.41 -14.04 -11.69
CA ARG A 8 -10.26 -13.98 -10.50
C ARG A 8 -9.48 -14.33 -9.23
N ALA A 9 -8.72 -15.43 -9.24
CA ALA A 9 -7.93 -15.85 -8.08
C ALA A 9 -6.89 -14.79 -7.70
N ALA A 10 -6.23 -14.17 -8.69
CA ALA A 10 -5.29 -13.08 -8.45
C ALA A 10 -5.97 -11.86 -7.79
N LEU A 11 -7.15 -11.46 -8.28
CA LEU A 11 -7.92 -10.34 -7.71
C LEU A 11 -8.42 -10.61 -6.28
N GLN A 12 -8.76 -11.86 -5.97
CA GLN A 12 -9.15 -12.29 -4.62
C GLN A 12 -7.97 -12.25 -3.66
N LEU A 13 -6.78 -12.69 -4.11
CA LEU A 13 -5.56 -12.61 -3.32
C LEU A 13 -5.19 -11.15 -2.99
N GLN A 14 -5.29 -10.27 -3.99
CA GLN A 14 -5.06 -8.82 -3.81
C GLN A 14 -6.06 -8.21 -2.83
N TRP A 15 -7.34 -8.60 -2.94
CA TRP A 15 -8.38 -8.15 -2.02
C TRP A 15 -8.10 -8.59 -0.58
N ALA A 16 -7.68 -9.84 -0.37
CA ALA A 16 -7.32 -10.35 0.95
C ALA A 16 -6.16 -9.56 1.57
N LEU A 17 -5.10 -9.27 0.79
CA LEU A 17 -3.98 -8.43 1.25
C LEU A 17 -4.44 -7.01 1.59
N GLY A 18 -5.29 -6.40 0.76
CA GLY A 18 -5.85 -5.08 1.04
C GLY A 18 -6.62 -5.06 2.36
N GLN A 19 -7.39 -6.11 2.67
CA GLN A 19 -8.15 -6.19 3.92
C GLN A 19 -7.22 -6.32 5.14
N GLU A 20 -6.13 -7.08 5.02
CA GLU A 20 -5.10 -7.19 6.07
C GLU A 20 -4.49 -5.81 6.38
N ILE A 21 -4.14 -5.06 5.34
CA ILE A 21 -3.57 -3.72 5.48
C ILE A 21 -4.60 -2.76 6.07
N LEU A 22 -5.85 -2.79 5.59
CA LEU A 22 -6.93 -1.95 6.13
C LEU A 22 -7.12 -2.22 7.63
N ALA A 23 -7.10 -3.48 8.06
CA ALA A 23 -7.24 -3.83 9.47
C ALA A 23 -6.10 -3.25 10.33
N LEU A 24 -4.86 -3.25 9.84
CA LEU A 24 -3.73 -2.63 10.54
C LEU A 24 -3.88 -1.11 10.64
N VAL A 25 -4.26 -0.45 9.54
CA VAL A 25 -4.48 1.01 9.53
C VAL A 25 -5.65 1.39 10.45
N GLN A 26 -6.71 0.59 10.51
CA GLN A 26 -7.83 0.80 11.44
C GLN A 26 -7.43 0.61 12.90
N ARG A 27 -6.67 -0.43 13.23
CA ARG A 27 -6.17 -0.65 14.59
C ARG A 27 -5.23 0.46 15.04
N GLU A 28 -4.37 0.91 14.14
CA GLU A 28 -3.53 2.09 14.38
C GLU A 28 -4.38 3.33 14.63
N HIS A 29 -5.41 3.58 13.82
CA HIS A 29 -6.31 4.73 13.98
C HIS A 29 -6.99 4.73 15.36
N LEU A 30 -7.51 3.57 15.77
CA LEU A 30 -8.11 3.41 17.10
C LEU A 30 -7.07 3.70 18.20
N ALA A 31 -5.86 3.14 18.08
CA ALA A 31 -4.79 3.37 19.05
C ALA A 31 -4.32 4.84 19.13
N LEU A 32 -4.47 5.60 18.06
CA LEU A 32 -4.15 7.03 18.01
C LEU A 32 -5.30 7.92 18.51
N THR A 33 -6.53 7.42 18.55
CA THR A 33 -7.72 8.21 18.92
C THR A 33 -8.25 7.89 20.30
N GLU A 34 -8.01 6.68 20.82
CA GLU A 34 -8.48 6.25 22.13
C GLU A 34 -7.70 6.92 23.28
N PRO A 35 -8.39 7.66 24.18
CA PRO A 35 -7.76 8.25 25.35
C PRO A 35 -7.21 7.16 26.28
N GLY A 36 -5.92 7.25 26.64
CA GLY A 36 -5.28 6.35 27.60
C GLY A 36 -4.66 5.09 27.00
N GLN A 37 -4.78 4.86 25.69
CA GLN A 37 -4.03 3.81 25.03
C GLN A 37 -2.57 4.22 24.84
N ARG A 38 -1.63 3.29 25.06
CA ARG A 38 -0.20 3.59 25.02
C ARG A 38 0.23 3.79 23.57
N SER A 39 0.94 4.89 23.29
CA SER A 39 1.51 5.19 21.96
C SER A 39 2.38 4.06 21.37
N GLY A 40 2.86 3.14 22.19
CA GLY A 40 3.57 1.93 21.75
C GLY A 40 2.73 0.98 20.89
N SER A 41 1.42 0.85 21.12
CA SER A 41 0.56 -0.02 20.29
C SER A 41 0.36 0.57 18.89
N ALA A 42 0.17 1.89 18.78
CA ALA A 42 0.08 2.58 17.50
C ALA A 42 1.37 2.40 16.67
N PHE A 43 2.53 2.50 17.31
CA PHE A 43 3.81 2.31 16.62
C PHE A 43 4.05 0.87 16.14
N GLU A 44 3.58 -0.14 16.90
CA GLU A 44 3.64 -1.54 16.46
C GLU A 44 2.78 -1.77 15.21
N PHE A 45 1.55 -1.26 15.16
CA PHE A 45 0.70 -1.36 13.97
C PHE A 45 1.30 -0.62 12.76
N PHE A 46 1.89 0.56 12.99
CA PHE A 46 2.63 1.29 11.97
C PHE A 46 3.77 0.44 11.38
N ARG A 47 4.59 -0.19 12.22
CA ARG A 47 5.70 -1.06 11.77
C ARG A 47 5.22 -2.28 11.00
N GLN A 48 4.20 -2.97 11.49
CA GLN A 48 3.60 -4.12 10.80
C GLN A 48 3.12 -3.74 9.40
N ARG A 49 2.49 -2.57 9.27
CA ARG A 49 2.06 -2.04 7.97
C ARG A 49 3.23 -1.74 7.03
N LEU A 50 4.34 -1.17 7.52
CA LEU A 50 5.53 -0.92 6.69
C LEU A 50 6.08 -2.20 6.05
N HIS A 51 6.01 -3.34 6.75
CA HIS A 51 6.42 -4.64 6.20
C HIS A 51 5.52 -5.12 5.05
N LEU A 52 4.29 -4.62 4.94
CA LEU A 52 3.35 -4.98 3.88
C LEU A 52 3.41 -4.04 2.68
N LEU A 53 4.10 -2.89 2.77
CA LEU A 53 4.16 -1.90 1.67
C LEU A 53 4.70 -2.47 0.36
N PRO A 54 5.82 -3.24 0.33
CA PRO A 54 6.30 -3.80 -0.93
C PRO A 54 5.28 -4.72 -1.59
N ARG A 55 4.57 -5.54 -0.79
CA ARG A 55 3.50 -6.42 -1.27
C ARG A 55 2.31 -5.64 -1.79
N LEU A 56 1.99 -4.49 -1.17
CA LEU A 56 0.93 -3.59 -1.66
C LEU A 56 1.31 -2.95 -3.00
N GLU A 57 2.55 -2.50 -3.16
CA GLU A 57 3.04 -1.92 -4.42
C GLU A 57 2.94 -2.93 -5.57
N GLU A 58 3.37 -4.17 -5.33
CA GLU A 58 3.22 -5.28 -6.28
C GLU A 58 1.75 -5.56 -6.60
N ALA A 59 0.88 -5.58 -5.58
CA ALA A 59 -0.55 -5.79 -5.75
C ALA A 59 -1.22 -4.68 -6.58
N VAL A 60 -0.89 -3.41 -6.33
CA VAL A 60 -1.40 -2.26 -7.09
C VAL A 60 -0.93 -2.32 -8.54
N ALA A 61 0.34 -2.63 -8.78
CA ALA A 61 0.89 -2.78 -10.13
C ALA A 61 0.20 -3.92 -10.88
N ALA A 62 -0.01 -5.06 -10.23
CA ALA A 62 -0.72 -6.20 -10.80
C ALA A 62 -2.20 -5.88 -11.08
N LEU A 63 -2.90 -5.20 -10.16
CA LEU A 63 -4.29 -4.76 -10.33
C LEU A 63 -4.46 -3.87 -11.57
N ARG A 64 -3.54 -2.92 -11.80
CA ARG A 64 -3.53 -2.07 -13.01
C ARG A 64 -3.42 -2.90 -14.29
N ARG A 65 -2.51 -3.89 -14.32
CA ARG A 65 -2.35 -4.81 -15.46
C ARG A 65 -3.62 -5.64 -15.68
N HIS A 66 -4.19 -6.19 -14.61
CA HIS A 66 -5.43 -6.97 -14.65
C HIS A 66 -6.63 -6.16 -15.15
N ARG A 67 -6.77 -4.91 -14.69
CA ARG A 67 -7.80 -3.99 -15.19
C ARG A 67 -7.65 -3.72 -16.68
N ALA A 68 -6.44 -3.43 -17.14
CA ALA A 68 -6.17 -3.19 -18.56
C ALA A 68 -6.52 -4.43 -19.40
N ALA A 69 -6.07 -5.62 -18.98
CA ALA A 69 -6.39 -6.88 -19.64
C ALA A 69 -7.90 -7.15 -19.68
N TRP A 70 -8.61 -6.91 -18.57
CA TRP A 70 -10.07 -7.05 -18.49
C TRP A 70 -10.80 -6.11 -19.45
N GLN A 71 -10.37 -4.85 -19.55
CA GLN A 71 -10.99 -3.85 -20.42
C GLN A 71 -10.81 -4.15 -21.93
N GLN A 72 -9.75 -4.87 -22.30
CA GLN A 72 -9.52 -5.32 -23.67
C GLN A 72 -10.41 -6.51 -24.08
N LEU A 73 -11.07 -7.18 -23.12
CA LEU A 73 -11.98 -8.27 -23.44
C LEU A 73 -13.28 -7.77 -24.07
N SER A 74 -13.83 -8.60 -24.97
CA SER A 74 -15.12 -8.34 -25.60
C SER A 74 -16.23 -8.21 -24.55
N PRO A 75 -17.28 -7.42 -24.81
CA PRO A 75 -18.42 -7.33 -23.90
C PRO A 75 -19.07 -8.67 -23.58
N ALA A 76 -19.07 -9.63 -24.52
CA ALA A 76 -19.61 -10.97 -24.30
C ALA A 76 -18.82 -11.74 -23.22
N LEU A 77 -17.48 -11.73 -23.31
CA LEU A 77 -16.60 -12.37 -22.31
C LEU A 77 -16.65 -11.66 -20.95
N ARG A 78 -16.86 -10.34 -20.93
CA ARG A 78 -17.04 -9.63 -19.66
C ARG A 78 -18.39 -9.92 -18.99
N ARG A 79 -19.44 -10.18 -19.78
CA ARG A 79 -20.76 -10.56 -19.25
C ARG A 79 -20.79 -11.99 -18.73
N SER A 80 -19.95 -12.88 -19.24
CA SER A 80 -19.87 -14.26 -18.71
C SER A 80 -19.27 -14.34 -17.31
N ASP A 81 -18.53 -13.32 -16.87
CA ASP A 81 -17.97 -13.26 -15.52
C ASP A 81 -18.07 -11.85 -14.92
N PRO A 82 -19.25 -11.44 -14.43
CA PRO A 82 -19.44 -10.11 -13.84
C PRO A 82 -18.67 -9.92 -12.53
N GLU A 83 -18.26 -11.01 -11.87
CA GLU A 83 -17.59 -10.97 -10.57
C GLU A 83 -16.18 -10.38 -10.68
N ILE A 84 -15.45 -10.66 -11.77
CA ILE A 84 -14.15 -10.03 -12.03
C ILE A 84 -14.28 -8.50 -12.05
N GLY A 85 -15.33 -7.98 -12.70
CA GLY A 85 -15.61 -6.55 -12.71
C GLY A 85 -15.94 -5.98 -11.33
N ALA A 86 -16.64 -6.76 -10.50
CA ALA A 86 -16.93 -6.37 -9.12
C ALA A 86 -15.67 -6.38 -8.24
N LEU A 87 -14.83 -7.41 -8.35
CA LEU A 87 -13.57 -7.54 -7.62
C LEU A 87 -12.58 -6.43 -7.98
N LEU A 88 -12.50 -6.03 -9.24
CA LEU A 88 -11.68 -4.90 -9.67
C LEU A 88 -12.10 -3.60 -8.98
N ARG A 89 -13.40 -3.29 -8.97
CA ARG A 89 -13.93 -2.10 -8.27
C ARG A 89 -13.70 -2.17 -6.78
N ALA A 90 -13.98 -3.33 -6.18
CA ALA A 90 -13.77 -3.54 -4.75
C ALA A 90 -12.29 -3.25 -4.40
N ASN A 91 -11.33 -3.86 -5.09
CA ASN A 91 -9.91 -3.62 -4.86
C ASN A 91 -9.54 -2.13 -4.97
N GLU A 92 -10.08 -1.39 -5.94
CA GLU A 92 -9.87 0.06 -6.06
C GLU A 92 -10.41 0.83 -4.85
N ASP A 93 -11.66 0.57 -4.46
CA ASP A 93 -12.30 1.21 -3.30
C ASP A 93 -11.51 0.95 -2.01
N LEU A 94 -10.99 -0.27 -1.86
CA LEU A 94 -10.19 -0.68 -0.72
C LEU A 94 -8.85 0.07 -0.66
N ILE A 95 -8.16 0.21 -1.80
CA ILE A 95 -6.93 1.00 -1.89
C ILE A 95 -7.22 2.46 -1.49
N PHE A 96 -8.29 3.07 -2.02
CA PHE A 96 -8.67 4.43 -1.67
C PHE A 96 -8.93 4.58 -0.17
N ARG A 97 -9.65 3.63 0.45
CA ARG A 97 -9.94 3.65 1.88
C ARG A 97 -8.67 3.54 2.74
N ILE A 98 -7.73 2.69 2.34
CA ILE A 98 -6.42 2.55 3.02
C ILE A 98 -5.66 3.88 2.96
N LEU A 99 -5.58 4.51 1.78
CA LEU A 99 -4.86 5.77 1.59
C LEU A 99 -5.47 6.92 2.40
N LEU A 100 -6.80 7.03 2.42
CA LEU A 100 -7.50 8.06 3.18
C LEU A 100 -7.21 7.91 4.68
N LEU A 101 -7.40 6.71 5.22
CA LEU A 101 -7.22 6.46 6.65
C LEU A 101 -5.75 6.57 7.07
N ASP A 102 -4.80 6.19 6.22
CA ASP A 102 -3.38 6.37 6.53
C ASP A 102 -2.98 7.85 6.60
N ARG A 103 -3.56 8.70 5.74
CA ARG A 103 -3.34 10.15 5.82
C ARG A 103 -3.85 10.71 7.14
N GLU A 104 -5.00 10.25 7.62
CA GLU A 104 -5.53 10.62 8.93
C GLU A 104 -4.61 10.14 10.05
N ASN A 105 -4.16 8.88 10.00
CA ASN A 105 -3.20 8.35 10.97
C ASN A 105 -1.89 9.13 10.97
N GLN A 106 -1.39 9.56 9.80
CA GLN A 106 -0.19 10.40 9.71
C GLN A 106 -0.38 11.72 10.46
N GLN A 107 -1.52 12.39 10.30
CA GLN A 107 -1.82 13.62 11.03
C GLN A 107 -1.89 13.38 12.53
N LEU A 108 -2.52 12.29 12.97
CA LEU A 108 -2.58 11.92 14.38
C LEU A 108 -1.19 11.61 14.95
N ARG A 109 -0.38 10.81 14.25
CA ARG A 109 1.01 10.52 14.64
C ARG A 109 1.82 11.81 14.82
N LEU A 110 1.67 12.79 13.92
CA LEU A 110 2.32 14.09 14.04
C LEU A 110 1.85 14.87 15.27
N ARG A 111 0.54 14.88 15.57
CA ARG A 111 -0.02 15.52 16.77
C ARG A 111 0.47 14.89 18.07
N HIS A 112 0.69 13.57 18.07
CA HIS A 112 1.22 12.83 19.21
C HIS A 112 2.75 12.84 19.30
N GLY A 113 3.46 13.49 18.37
CA GLY A 113 4.93 13.53 18.36
C GLY A 113 5.59 12.19 18.02
N LEU A 114 4.85 11.24 17.44
CA LEU A 114 5.31 9.88 17.11
C LEU A 114 6.04 9.81 15.76
N LEU A 115 6.08 10.91 15.01
CA LEU A 115 6.91 11.08 13.82
C LEU A 115 7.76 12.33 13.99
N THR A 116 9.08 12.18 14.00
CA THR A 116 9.99 13.31 13.78
C THR A 116 10.10 13.53 12.27
N VAL A 117 10.11 14.80 11.84
CA VAL A 117 10.12 15.26 10.42
C VAL A 117 11.29 14.72 9.58
N ARG A 118 12.18 13.88 10.14
CA ARG A 118 13.38 13.35 9.49
C ARG A 118 13.40 11.84 9.22
N ALA A 119 12.38 11.08 9.59
CA ALA A 119 12.40 9.62 9.39
C ALA A 119 12.28 9.18 7.90
N GLU A 120 12.06 10.10 6.96
CA GLU A 120 12.03 9.81 5.51
C GLU A 120 13.38 10.01 4.80
N SER A 121 14.49 10.08 5.54
CA SER A 121 15.82 10.04 4.91
C SER A 121 16.23 8.58 4.71
N HIS A 122 15.92 8.00 3.55
CA HIS A 122 16.56 6.75 3.10
C HIS A 122 18.09 6.91 3.17
N PRO A 123 18.85 5.94 3.73
CA PRO A 123 20.29 5.93 3.58
C PRO A 123 20.61 5.44 2.16
N HIS A 124 20.63 6.34 1.18
CA HIS A 124 21.41 6.09 -0.02
C HIS A 124 22.89 6.22 0.34
N SER A 125 23.43 5.12 0.81
CA SER A 125 24.85 4.82 0.70
C SER A 125 25.18 4.82 -0.80
N ASN A 126 25.95 5.80 -1.26
CA ASN A 126 26.87 5.52 -2.34
C ASN A 126 28.26 6.04 -1.97
N ARG A 127 29.11 5.07 -1.64
CA ARG A 127 30.54 5.22 -1.47
C ARG A 127 31.19 5.03 -2.84
N SER A 128 32.18 5.87 -3.11
CA SER A 128 33.22 5.74 -4.14
C SER A 128 32.88 6.31 -5.51
N THR A 129 33.61 7.38 -5.89
CA THR A 129 34.77 7.19 -6.77
C THR A 129 35.75 8.36 -6.62
N SER A 130 37.03 7.98 -6.51
CA SER A 130 38.23 8.78 -6.69
C SER A 130 38.12 9.91 -7.71
N GLY A 131 38.69 11.04 -7.33
CA GLY A 131 39.05 12.14 -8.23
C GLY A 131 40.09 13.01 -7.53
N GLN A 132 41.32 12.52 -7.43
CA GLN A 132 42.49 13.37 -7.23
C GLN A 132 42.48 14.45 -8.32
N PHE A 133 42.66 15.73 -7.96
CA PHE A 133 43.65 16.60 -8.62
C PHE A 133 43.91 17.86 -7.79
N SER A 134 45.16 18.30 -7.88
CA SER A 134 45.94 19.05 -6.91
C SER A 134 45.51 20.47 -6.57
N ALA A 135 45.98 20.87 -5.38
CA ALA A 135 46.07 22.23 -4.90
C ALA A 135 47.18 23.04 -5.62
N LEU A 136 46.96 24.36 -5.64
CA LEU A 136 47.94 25.45 -5.54
C LEU A 136 49.02 25.61 -6.63
N ALA A 137 48.88 26.69 -7.39
CA ALA A 137 49.91 27.74 -7.52
C ALA A 137 49.21 29.09 -7.75
#